data_AF-A0A7C4YW12-F1
#
_entry.id   AF-A0A7C4YW12-F1
#
_cell.length_a   1.000
_cell.length_b   1.000
_cell.length_c   1.000
_cell.angle_alpha   90.00
_cell.angle_beta   90.00
_cell.angle_gamma   90.00
#
_symmetry.space_group_name_H-M   'P 1'
#
loop_
_entity.id
_entity.type
_entity.pdbx_description
1 polymer ?
#
loop_
_entity_poly.entity_id
_entity_poly.type
_entity_poly.pdbx_seq_one_letter_code
_entity_poly.pdbx_strand_id
1 'polypeptide(L)'
;MSDSLAHLLWGAILRIGQAGIEASPFVLIGLFVAAIFKRMLGRGGTYRLFGSNSWRGVLLAWFLGMLLPVCSLGAFPVLREMRKAGISGGTILAFALAMPLFNPISVLYGLTLSEPLIIFTFVLASLVVVTLAGLTFDRLFPSGVPQREELPPVAYGLRRMGAVLVAAAEEACGPAMLYMLIGLAGVAVLSLVLPHGMLQQTMFHADPTSPLLMTAVAVPVYDSPLRVMMQLGLMFDHGNSVGAALVLLFFGAGVNLGTIAWVLANFGWKRCLVWFGMLLLVTLVVAYAIEYPLFDEGATIEDHTHAFDEFTAPSLSGNAADLPAFVFGKLNDELDAWELFSLASIGGLLLLGALFRLLAPRWSVDAWLERVPPPPPDMRQPFWNQPLSGAFLTGVALVGLVIISVYCCYIYYPGPDEAIEMTRSIRVNALVAIKNGQRDQARRGIRLWDDMIRKTEVGLYLRYGWVASDVQREGVQLREILEEAYDSFDEGTWTEERGQEWFIEASKGSERFRQAVLRQVRPANEGAINR
;
A
#
# COMPACT_ATOMS: atom_id res chain seq x y z
N MET A 1 -17.90 9.94 31.88
CA MET A 1 -16.76 9.01 31.76
C MET A 1 -17.08 7.79 30.91
N SER A 2 -18.29 7.21 30.98
CA SER A 2 -18.70 6.10 30.08
C SER A 2 -18.68 6.51 28.60
N ASP A 3 -19.20 7.70 28.29
CA ASP A 3 -19.45 8.10 26.91
C ASP A 3 -18.15 8.48 26.20
N SER A 4 -17.28 9.28 26.83
CA SER A 4 -15.97 9.62 26.28
C SER A 4 -15.11 8.39 26.01
N LEU A 5 -15.14 7.39 26.89
CA LEU A 5 -14.44 6.12 26.67
C LEU A 5 -15.07 5.33 25.52
N ALA A 6 -16.40 5.31 25.42
CA ALA A 6 -17.10 4.66 24.32
C ALA A 6 -16.73 5.29 22.96
N HIS A 7 -16.68 6.63 22.86
CA HIS A 7 -16.24 7.31 21.64
C HIS A 7 -14.80 6.95 21.25
N LEU A 8 -13.87 6.92 22.22
CA LEU A 8 -12.48 6.54 21.96
C LEU A 8 -12.35 5.08 21.49
N LEU A 9 -13.04 4.15 22.16
CA LEU A 9 -13.00 2.72 21.80
C LEU A 9 -13.63 2.45 20.44
N TRP A 10 -14.80 3.03 20.15
CA TRP A 10 -15.44 2.91 18.85
C TRP A 10 -14.65 3.61 17.75
N GLY A 11 -13.96 4.70 18.05
CA GLY A 11 -13.05 5.37 17.13
C GLY A 11 -11.86 4.49 16.77
N ALA A 12 -11.26 3.82 17.76
CA ALA A 12 -10.20 2.85 17.54
C ALA A 12 -10.67 1.63 16.72
N ILE A 13 -11.89 1.13 16.98
CA ILE A 13 -12.50 0.05 16.19
C ILE A 13 -12.71 0.49 14.74
N LEU A 14 -13.21 1.71 14.52
CA LEU A 14 -13.36 2.28 13.18
C LEU A 14 -12.01 2.32 12.47
N ARG A 15 -10.97 2.90 13.08
CA ARG A 15 -9.63 3.01 12.47
C ARG A 15 -8.99 1.64 12.16
N ILE A 16 -9.10 0.66 13.07
CA ILE A 16 -8.65 -0.71 12.79
C ILE A 16 -9.44 -1.30 11.61
N GLY A 17 -10.76 -1.09 11.58
CA GLY A 17 -11.63 -1.58 10.52
C GLY A 17 -11.22 -1.02 9.16
N GLN A 18 -11.06 0.29 9.06
CA GLN A 18 -10.62 0.99 7.83
C GLN A 18 -9.26 0.45 7.35
N ALA A 19 -8.28 0.41 8.25
CA ALA A 19 -6.95 -0.11 7.94
C ALA A 19 -6.97 -1.60 7.53
N GLY A 20 -7.81 -2.42 8.17
CA GLY A 20 -7.93 -3.84 7.87
C GLY A 20 -8.62 -4.12 6.54
N ILE A 21 -9.66 -3.35 6.21
CA ILE A 21 -10.40 -3.43 4.94
C ILE A 21 -9.46 -3.10 3.79
N GLU A 22 -8.73 -2.00 3.90
CA GLU A 22 -7.77 -1.57 2.90
C GLU A 22 -6.55 -2.50 2.78
N ALA A 23 -6.05 -3.04 3.90
CA ALA A 23 -4.96 -4.01 3.89
C ALA A 23 -5.35 -5.33 3.22
N SER A 24 -6.64 -5.65 3.16
CA SER A 24 -7.13 -6.98 2.79
C SER A 24 -6.67 -7.48 1.41
N PRO A 25 -6.67 -6.68 0.32
CA PRO A 25 -6.22 -7.17 -0.98
C PRO A 25 -4.71 -7.46 -0.96
N PHE A 26 -3.93 -6.61 -0.30
CA PHE A 26 -2.48 -6.77 -0.18
C PHE A 26 -2.08 -7.96 0.71
N VAL A 27 -2.83 -8.21 1.78
CA VAL A 27 -2.65 -9.39 2.65
C VAL A 27 -2.97 -10.66 1.87
N LEU A 28 -4.05 -10.68 1.10
CA LEU A 28 -4.40 -11.82 0.24
C LEU A 28 -3.28 -12.13 -0.75
N ILE A 29 -2.76 -11.12 -1.44
CA ILE A 29 -1.62 -11.28 -2.36
C ILE A 29 -0.40 -11.81 -1.61
N GLY A 30 -0.08 -11.26 -0.44
CA GLY A 30 1.03 -11.70 0.41
C GLY A 30 0.96 -13.19 0.80
N LEU A 31 -0.24 -13.69 1.14
CA LEU A 31 -0.48 -15.11 1.43
C LEU A 31 -0.19 -16.00 0.22
N PHE A 32 -0.65 -15.60 -0.97
CA PHE A 32 -0.38 -16.35 -2.20
C PHE A 32 1.09 -16.25 -2.63
N VAL A 33 1.73 -15.10 -2.51
CA VAL A 33 3.16 -14.94 -2.80
C VAL A 33 3.99 -15.85 -1.90
N ALA A 34 3.69 -15.92 -0.61
CA ALA A 34 4.34 -16.85 0.31
C ALA A 34 4.10 -18.32 -0.08
N ALA A 35 2.87 -18.68 -0.45
CA ALA A 35 2.54 -20.01 -0.92
C ALA A 35 3.28 -20.39 -2.22
N ILE A 36 3.44 -19.44 -3.15
CA ILE A 36 4.24 -19.60 -4.38
C ILE A 36 5.71 -19.80 -4.02
N PHE A 37 6.26 -19.02 -3.08
CA PHE A 37 7.64 -19.20 -2.59
C PHE A 37 7.83 -20.59 -1.97
N LYS A 38 6.86 -21.06 -1.18
CA LYS A 38 6.88 -22.38 -0.53
C LYS A 38 6.76 -23.54 -1.52
N ARG A 39 5.78 -23.53 -2.42
CA ARG A 39 5.38 -24.70 -3.24
C ARG A 39 5.78 -24.64 -4.72
N MET A 40 5.97 -23.45 -5.29
CA MET A 40 6.41 -23.31 -6.68
C MET A 40 7.92 -23.09 -6.77
N LEU A 41 8.44 -22.12 -6.05
CA LEU A 41 9.86 -21.79 -6.10
C LEU A 41 10.68 -22.75 -5.25
N GLY A 42 10.15 -23.13 -4.08
CA GLY A 42 10.81 -23.98 -3.11
C GLY A 42 11.99 -23.27 -2.43
N ARG A 43 12.46 -23.81 -1.30
CA ARG A 43 13.54 -23.20 -0.51
C ARG A 43 14.83 -23.00 -1.31
N GLY A 44 15.22 -24.02 -2.11
CA GLY A 44 16.41 -23.94 -2.98
C GLY A 44 16.28 -22.90 -4.09
N GLY A 45 15.10 -22.75 -4.69
CA GLY A 45 14.84 -21.74 -5.72
C GLY A 45 14.86 -20.32 -5.14
N THR A 46 14.20 -20.10 -4.00
CA THR A 46 14.18 -18.80 -3.33
C THR A 46 15.58 -18.38 -2.90
N TYR A 47 16.37 -19.33 -2.38
CA TYR A 47 17.78 -19.08 -2.04
C TYR A 47 18.64 -18.78 -3.27
N ARG A 48 18.42 -19.46 -4.42
CA ARG A 48 19.15 -19.15 -5.66
C ARG A 48 18.80 -17.77 -6.23
N LEU A 49 17.57 -17.31 -6.01
CA LEU A 49 17.12 -16.00 -6.47
C LEU A 49 17.82 -14.88 -5.69
N PHE A 50 17.68 -14.86 -4.36
CA PHE A 50 18.21 -13.79 -3.52
C PHE A 50 19.69 -13.99 -3.11
N GLY A 51 20.18 -15.24 -3.12
CA GLY A 51 21.50 -15.60 -2.61
C GLY A 51 21.62 -15.47 -1.09
N SER A 52 22.78 -15.77 -0.53
CA SER A 52 23.11 -15.38 0.85
C SER A 52 24.19 -14.31 0.88
N ASN A 53 24.02 -13.33 1.75
CA ASN A 53 25.09 -12.44 2.22
C ASN A 53 25.86 -11.74 1.08
N SER A 54 25.13 -11.25 0.09
CA SER A 54 25.68 -10.53 -1.06
C SER A 54 24.95 -9.22 -1.27
N TRP A 55 25.68 -8.19 -1.66
CA TRP A 55 25.09 -6.90 -2.02
C TRP A 55 24.12 -6.99 -3.20
N ARG A 56 24.33 -7.96 -4.10
CA ARG A 56 23.40 -8.27 -5.19
C ARG A 56 22.06 -8.78 -4.65
N GLY A 57 22.08 -9.53 -3.56
CA GLY A 57 20.87 -10.05 -2.92
C GLY A 57 20.01 -8.93 -2.34
N VAL A 58 20.65 -7.97 -1.66
CA VAL A 58 19.97 -6.78 -1.11
C VAL A 58 19.35 -5.92 -2.22
N LEU A 59 20.10 -5.64 -3.30
CA LEU A 59 19.57 -4.86 -4.43
C LEU A 59 18.43 -5.58 -5.15
N LEU A 60 18.56 -6.89 -5.35
CA LEU A 60 17.51 -7.69 -5.96
C LEU A 60 16.27 -7.77 -5.05
N ALA A 61 16.46 -7.84 -3.74
CA ALA A 61 15.38 -7.76 -2.76
C ALA A 61 14.65 -6.42 -2.83
N TRP A 62 15.37 -5.30 -2.93
CA TRP A 62 14.74 -4.01 -3.13
C TRP A 62 13.94 -3.96 -4.44
N PHE A 63 14.56 -4.37 -5.56
CA PHE A 63 13.92 -4.32 -6.87
C PHE A 63 12.68 -5.23 -6.95
N LEU A 64 12.77 -6.48 -6.51
CA LEU A 64 11.64 -7.41 -6.50
C LEU A 64 10.57 -7.00 -5.49
N GLY A 65 10.97 -6.42 -4.36
CA GLY A 65 10.05 -5.89 -3.36
C GLY A 65 9.16 -4.81 -3.98
N MET A 66 9.76 -3.81 -4.62
CA MET A 66 9.02 -2.72 -5.27
C MET A 66 8.07 -3.16 -6.39
N LEU A 67 8.27 -4.34 -6.98
CA LEU A 67 7.38 -4.85 -8.03
C LEU A 67 6.16 -5.59 -7.47
N LEU A 68 6.21 -6.01 -6.19
CA LEU A 68 5.15 -6.79 -5.56
C LEU A 68 4.12 -5.86 -4.93
N PRO A 69 2.84 -5.95 -5.31
CA PRO A 69 1.76 -5.18 -4.70
C PRO A 69 1.38 -5.81 -3.34
N VAL A 70 2.26 -5.68 -2.36
CA VAL A 70 2.10 -6.23 -1.02
C VAL A 70 2.49 -5.16 0.00
N CYS A 71 1.63 -4.94 0.99
CA CYS A 71 1.87 -3.98 2.07
C CYS A 71 2.72 -4.59 3.19
N SER A 72 3.07 -3.79 4.19
CA SER A 72 3.86 -4.25 5.34
C SER A 72 3.17 -5.37 6.14
N LEU A 73 1.83 -5.39 6.23
CA LEU A 73 1.08 -6.51 6.84
C LEU A 73 1.12 -7.78 5.98
N GLY A 74 0.91 -7.65 4.67
CA GLY A 74 0.97 -8.76 3.73
C GLY A 74 2.38 -9.35 3.54
N ALA A 75 3.42 -8.64 3.99
CA ALA A 75 4.79 -9.11 3.89
C ALA A 75 5.11 -10.28 4.85
N PHE A 76 4.49 -10.35 6.04
CA PHE A 76 4.89 -11.34 7.08
C PHE A 76 4.93 -12.80 6.61
N PRO A 77 3.92 -13.33 5.89
CA PRO A 77 3.97 -14.66 5.27
C PRO A 77 5.22 -14.86 4.40
N VAL A 78 5.54 -13.87 3.56
CA VAL A 78 6.64 -13.93 2.60
C VAL A 78 7.98 -13.90 3.34
N LEU A 79 8.15 -13.00 4.31
CA LEU A 79 9.37 -12.90 5.11
C LEU A 79 9.66 -14.19 5.89
N ARG A 80 8.61 -14.85 6.38
CA ARG A 80 8.73 -16.14 7.07
C ARG A 80 9.21 -17.25 6.13
N GLU A 81 8.71 -17.31 4.90
CA GLU A 81 9.20 -18.26 3.90
C GLU A 81 10.63 -17.94 3.44
N MET A 82 10.98 -16.67 3.26
CA MET A 82 12.36 -16.25 2.98
C MET A 82 13.33 -16.67 4.09
N ARG A 83 12.91 -16.55 5.35
CA ARG A 83 13.69 -16.99 6.51
C ARG A 83 13.86 -18.50 6.55
N LYS A 84 12.79 -19.27 6.26
CA LYS A 84 12.87 -20.74 6.13
C LYS A 84 13.74 -21.18 4.95
N ALA A 85 13.84 -20.38 3.90
CA ALA A 85 14.74 -20.62 2.77
C ALA A 85 16.21 -20.29 3.09
N GLY A 86 16.51 -19.70 4.25
CA GLY A 86 17.86 -19.39 4.68
C GLY A 86 18.49 -18.17 4.01
N ILE A 87 17.66 -17.20 3.62
CA ILE A 87 18.11 -15.90 3.10
C ILE A 87 18.73 -15.08 4.24
N SER A 88 19.73 -14.24 3.94
CA SER A 88 20.38 -13.39 4.94
C SER A 88 19.42 -12.38 5.55
N GLY A 89 19.61 -12.04 6.83
CA GLY A 89 18.68 -11.19 7.56
C GLY A 89 18.53 -9.80 6.95
N GLY A 90 19.64 -9.19 6.52
CA GLY A 90 19.67 -7.90 5.85
C GLY A 90 18.94 -7.90 4.51
N THR A 91 19.06 -8.99 3.73
CA THR A 91 18.28 -9.17 2.50
C THR A 91 16.79 -9.30 2.78
N ILE A 92 16.39 -10.04 3.82
CA ILE A 92 14.98 -10.17 4.23
C ILE A 92 14.41 -8.83 4.69
N LEU A 93 15.17 -8.09 5.51
CA LEU A 93 14.77 -6.77 5.99
C LEU A 93 14.70 -5.74 4.86
N ALA A 94 15.61 -5.84 3.89
CA ALA A 94 15.56 -4.99 2.70
C ALA A 94 14.32 -5.24 1.85
N PHE A 95 13.97 -6.52 1.65
CA PHE A 95 12.75 -6.92 0.97
C PHE A 95 11.50 -6.44 1.72
N ALA A 96 11.48 -6.62 3.06
CA ALA A 96 10.39 -6.19 3.93
C ALA A 96 10.10 -4.69 3.84
N LEU A 97 11.15 -3.88 3.78
CA LEU A 97 11.02 -2.43 3.63
C LEU A 97 10.62 -2.06 2.20
N ALA A 98 11.18 -2.68 1.17
CA ALA A 98 10.94 -2.26 -0.21
C ALA A 98 9.50 -2.46 -0.71
N MET A 99 8.84 -3.57 -0.32
CA MET A 99 7.48 -3.91 -0.77
C MET A 99 6.43 -2.81 -0.52
N PRO A 100 6.30 -2.27 0.70
CA PRO A 100 5.31 -1.23 0.98
C PRO A 100 5.74 0.19 0.57
N LEU A 101 7.03 0.46 0.34
CA LEU A 101 7.48 1.83 0.02
C LEU A 101 7.01 2.26 -1.36
N PHE A 102 7.14 1.35 -2.32
CA PHE A 102 6.75 1.62 -3.69
C PHE A 102 6.13 0.39 -4.30
N ASN A 103 5.08 0.62 -5.07
CA ASN A 103 4.62 -0.28 -6.09
C ASN A 103 4.37 0.53 -7.37
N PRO A 104 4.23 -0.10 -8.54
CA PRO A 104 4.05 0.63 -9.79
C PRO A 104 2.86 1.59 -9.78
N ILE A 105 1.77 1.23 -9.08
CA ILE A 105 0.58 2.06 -8.95
C ILE A 105 0.89 3.30 -8.09
N SER A 106 1.44 3.13 -6.89
CA SER A 106 1.84 4.20 -5.99
C SER A 106 2.84 5.18 -6.62
N VAL A 107 3.81 4.68 -7.40
CA VAL A 107 4.77 5.54 -8.12
C VAL A 107 4.06 6.34 -9.21
N LEU A 108 3.19 5.73 -10.00
CA LEU A 108 2.42 6.43 -11.03
C LEU A 108 1.49 7.48 -10.43
N TYR A 109 0.87 7.17 -9.29
CA TYR A 109 0.08 8.14 -8.54
C TYR A 109 0.94 9.32 -8.08
N GLY A 110 2.07 9.04 -7.41
CA GLY A 110 3.00 10.05 -6.94
C GLY A 110 3.50 10.98 -8.05
N LEU A 111 3.76 10.45 -9.25
CA LEU A 111 4.19 11.24 -10.42
C LEU A 111 3.16 12.26 -10.92
N THR A 112 1.90 12.16 -10.48
CA THR A 112 0.86 13.16 -10.77
C THR A 112 0.53 14.06 -9.61
N LEU A 113 0.88 13.64 -8.39
CA LEU A 113 0.74 14.48 -7.20
C LEU A 113 1.86 15.50 -7.08
N SER A 114 3.07 15.09 -7.42
CA SER A 114 4.29 15.83 -7.12
C SER A 114 5.14 15.99 -8.37
N GLU A 115 6.11 16.90 -8.32
CA GLU A 115 7.09 17.02 -9.37
C GLU A 115 7.81 15.67 -9.58
N PRO A 116 7.99 15.21 -10.83
CA PRO A 116 8.65 13.93 -11.10
C PRO A 116 10.01 13.80 -10.41
N LEU A 117 10.73 14.91 -10.25
CA LEU A 117 12.02 14.97 -9.55
C LEU A 117 11.93 14.51 -8.09
N ILE A 118 10.88 14.88 -7.37
CA ILE A 118 10.66 14.51 -5.96
C ILE A 118 10.44 12.99 -5.86
N ILE A 119 9.57 12.44 -6.70
CA ILE A 119 9.27 11.00 -6.71
C ILE A 119 10.51 10.17 -7.07
N PHE A 120 11.25 10.57 -8.11
CA PHE A 120 12.51 9.88 -8.44
C PHE A 120 13.52 9.96 -7.31
N THR A 121 13.60 11.08 -6.60
CA THR A 121 14.47 11.24 -5.44
C THR A 121 14.03 10.33 -4.30
N PHE A 122 12.72 10.18 -4.04
CA PHE A 122 12.22 9.28 -3.01
C PHE A 122 12.48 7.80 -3.35
N VAL A 123 12.33 7.41 -4.62
CA VAL A 123 12.70 6.06 -5.10
C VAL A 123 14.19 5.81 -4.90
N LEU A 124 15.05 6.76 -5.28
CA LEU A 124 16.50 6.65 -5.09
C LEU A 124 16.89 6.66 -3.60
N ALA A 125 16.23 7.47 -2.79
CA ALA A 125 16.40 7.49 -1.33
C ALA A 125 16.03 6.13 -0.73
N SER A 126 14.92 5.51 -1.17
CA SER A 126 14.56 4.14 -0.78
C SER A 126 15.64 3.13 -1.13
N LEU A 127 16.20 3.20 -2.34
CA LEU A 127 17.29 2.33 -2.74
C LEU A 127 18.48 2.48 -1.79
N VAL A 128 18.90 3.72 -1.50
CA VAL A 128 20.04 4.02 -0.63
C VAL A 128 19.77 3.55 0.80
N VAL A 129 18.67 3.96 1.41
CA VAL A 129 18.32 3.65 2.81
C VAL A 129 18.18 2.14 3.01
N VAL A 130 17.39 1.48 2.15
CA VAL A 130 17.14 0.02 2.23
C VAL A 130 18.43 -0.76 2.02
N THR A 131 19.26 -0.35 1.05
CA THR A 131 20.52 -1.03 0.77
C THR A 131 21.53 -0.83 1.91
N LEU A 132 21.69 0.38 2.43
CA LEU A 132 22.59 0.65 3.54
C LEU A 132 22.15 -0.07 4.81
N ALA A 133 20.86 -0.04 5.15
CA ALA A 133 20.32 -0.76 6.29
C ALA A 133 20.52 -2.27 6.17
N GLY A 134 20.20 -2.86 5.01
CA GLY A 134 20.36 -4.29 4.75
C GLY A 134 21.82 -4.75 4.76
N LEU A 135 22.72 -4.06 4.05
CA LEU A 135 24.13 -4.40 4.00
C LEU A 135 24.81 -4.26 5.37
N THR A 136 24.48 -3.20 6.11
CA THR A 136 25.07 -2.98 7.44
C THR A 136 24.57 -4.03 8.42
N PHE A 137 23.28 -4.41 8.35
CA PHE A 137 22.76 -5.51 9.15
C PHE A 137 23.47 -6.84 8.86
N ASP A 138 23.66 -7.19 7.59
CA ASP A 138 24.36 -8.43 7.21
C ASP A 138 25.85 -8.43 7.61
N ARG A 139 26.51 -7.26 7.58
CA ARG A 139 27.90 -7.11 8.04
C ARG A 139 28.03 -7.25 9.55
N LEU A 140 27.11 -6.67 10.32
CA LEU A 140 27.14 -6.72 11.79
C LEU A 140 26.63 -8.07 12.32
N PHE A 141 25.71 -8.71 11.60
CA PHE A 141 25.09 -9.98 12.00
C PHE A 141 25.12 -11.02 10.87
N PRO A 142 26.32 -11.51 10.48
CA PRO A 142 26.43 -12.59 9.51
C PRO A 142 25.63 -13.80 10.02
N SER A 143 24.52 -14.10 9.35
CA SER A 143 23.66 -15.20 9.75
C SER A 143 24.14 -16.47 9.05
N GLY A 144 24.45 -17.52 9.81
CA GLY A 144 24.70 -18.85 9.25
C GLY A 144 23.44 -19.38 8.57
N VAL A 145 23.60 -20.01 7.41
CA VAL A 145 22.49 -20.56 6.62
C VAL A 145 21.84 -21.70 7.43
N PRO A 146 20.56 -21.62 7.82
CA PRO A 146 19.85 -22.75 8.42
C PRO A 146 19.92 -23.96 7.48
N GLN A 147 20.00 -25.19 8.02
CA GLN A 147 19.92 -26.39 7.19
C GLN A 147 18.63 -26.38 6.37
N ARG A 148 18.80 -26.45 5.04
CA ARG A 148 17.71 -26.42 4.07
C ARG A 148 17.12 -27.82 3.97
N GLU A 149 16.07 -28.08 4.73
CA GLU A 149 15.25 -29.26 4.44
C GLU A 149 14.34 -28.90 3.26
N GLU A 150 14.66 -29.39 2.06
CA GLU A 150 13.80 -29.18 0.89
C GLU A 150 12.50 -29.96 1.09
N LEU A 151 11.36 -29.29 0.89
CA LEU A 151 10.07 -29.97 0.88
C LEU A 151 10.03 -30.93 -0.31
N PRO A 152 9.44 -32.13 -0.15
CA PRO A 152 9.32 -33.06 -1.26
C PRO A 152 8.54 -32.44 -2.42
N PRO A 153 8.95 -32.74 -3.67
CA PRO A 153 8.37 -32.11 -4.85
C PRO A 153 6.90 -32.53 -5.02
N VAL A 154 6.04 -31.55 -5.33
CA VAL A 154 4.63 -31.79 -5.66
C VAL A 154 4.50 -32.04 -7.16
N ALA A 155 3.60 -32.95 -7.56
CA ALA A 155 3.30 -33.20 -8.97
C ALA A 155 2.85 -31.92 -9.69
N TYR A 156 3.33 -31.74 -10.93
CA TYR A 156 2.94 -30.64 -11.81
C TYR A 156 1.43 -30.67 -12.13
N GLY A 157 0.91 -29.54 -12.64
CA GLY A 157 -0.49 -29.39 -13.03
C GLY A 157 -1.40 -28.98 -11.87
N LEU A 158 -2.66 -29.44 -11.89
CA LEU A 158 -3.70 -29.04 -10.92
C LEU A 158 -3.33 -29.35 -9.47
N ARG A 159 -2.55 -30.41 -9.22
CA ARG A 159 -2.07 -30.73 -7.86
C ARG A 159 -1.14 -29.66 -7.31
N ARG A 160 -0.32 -29.03 -8.15
CA ARG A 160 0.55 -27.92 -7.73
C ARG A 160 -0.26 -26.68 -7.37
N MET A 161 -1.30 -26.38 -8.15
CA MET A 161 -2.22 -25.26 -7.84
C MET A 161 -2.99 -25.52 -6.54
N GLY A 162 -3.47 -26.75 -6.34
CA GLY A 162 -4.04 -27.19 -5.06
C GLY A 162 -3.06 -27.04 -3.89
N ALA A 163 -1.80 -27.41 -4.08
CA ALA A 163 -0.76 -27.25 -3.06
C ALA A 163 -0.47 -25.78 -2.71
N VAL A 164 -0.53 -24.88 -3.69
CA VAL A 164 -0.43 -23.43 -3.45
C VAL A 164 -1.63 -22.94 -2.63
N LEU A 165 -2.85 -23.36 -2.97
CA LEU A 165 -4.05 -22.99 -2.21
C LEU A 165 -4.00 -23.51 -0.77
N VAL A 166 -3.60 -24.78 -0.57
CA VAL A 166 -3.42 -25.37 0.76
C VAL A 166 -2.36 -24.61 1.54
N ALA A 167 -1.21 -24.29 0.92
CA ALA A 167 -0.16 -23.52 1.57
C ALA A 167 -0.61 -22.10 1.95
N ALA A 168 -1.41 -21.43 1.11
CA ALA A 168 -1.97 -20.12 1.43
C ALA A 168 -2.95 -20.19 2.61
N ALA A 169 -3.80 -21.22 2.65
CA ALA A 169 -4.74 -21.44 3.75
C ALA A 169 -4.02 -21.76 5.08
N GLU A 170 -2.96 -22.57 5.04
CA GLU A 170 -2.11 -22.84 6.21
C GLU A 170 -1.43 -21.58 6.73
N GLU A 171 -0.91 -20.74 5.84
CA GLU A 171 -0.20 -19.52 6.22
C GLU A 171 -1.17 -18.45 6.73
N ALA A 172 -2.41 -18.41 6.24
CA ALA A 172 -3.48 -17.55 6.76
C ALA A 172 -3.77 -17.86 8.24
N CYS A 173 -3.76 -19.13 8.64
CA CYS A 173 -3.88 -19.56 10.04
C CYS A 173 -2.53 -19.63 10.78
N GLY A 174 -1.45 -19.14 10.17
CA GLY A 174 -0.10 -19.25 10.67
C GLY A 174 0.28 -18.13 11.66
N PRO A 175 1.52 -18.17 12.19
CA PRO A 175 2.04 -17.13 13.08
C PRO A 175 2.11 -15.73 12.44
N ALA A 176 2.08 -15.63 11.10
CA ALA A 176 2.04 -14.35 10.39
C ALA A 176 0.84 -13.49 10.82
N MET A 177 -0.32 -14.12 11.08
CA MET A 177 -1.54 -13.43 11.52
C MET A 177 -1.32 -12.65 12.82
N LEU A 178 -0.55 -13.19 13.77
CA LEU A 178 -0.27 -12.49 15.04
C LEU A 178 0.46 -11.17 14.80
N TYR A 179 1.45 -11.16 13.91
CA TYR A 179 2.19 -9.93 13.58
C TYR A 179 1.31 -8.92 12.84
N MET A 180 0.39 -9.38 11.98
CA MET A 180 -0.59 -8.51 11.33
C MET A 180 -1.50 -7.84 12.38
N LEU A 181 -2.01 -8.61 13.34
CA LEU A 181 -2.85 -8.07 14.43
C LEU A 181 -2.07 -7.07 15.32
N ILE A 182 -0.80 -7.33 15.59
CA ILE A 182 0.06 -6.37 16.33
C ILE A 182 0.26 -5.08 15.52
N GLY A 183 0.43 -5.18 14.19
CA GLY A 183 0.49 -4.00 13.31
C GLY A 183 -0.79 -3.16 13.37
N LEU A 184 -1.95 -3.81 13.23
CA LEU A 184 -3.26 -3.14 13.34
C LEU A 184 -3.51 -2.55 14.73
N ALA A 185 -3.01 -3.19 15.79
CA ALA A 185 -3.10 -2.64 17.14
C ALA A 185 -2.38 -1.28 17.28
N GLY A 186 -1.32 -1.03 16.49
CA GLY A 186 -0.64 0.27 16.45
C GLY A 186 -1.54 1.42 16.00
N VAL A 187 -2.39 1.16 15.00
CA VAL A 187 -3.41 2.12 14.53
C VAL A 187 -4.39 2.48 15.64
N ALA A 188 -4.87 1.49 16.40
CA ALA A 188 -5.72 1.75 17.55
C ALA A 188 -5.01 2.54 18.65
N VAL A 189 -3.75 2.23 18.95
CA VAL A 189 -2.98 2.97 19.95
C VAL A 189 -2.90 4.45 19.58
N LEU A 190 -2.60 4.77 18.32
CA LEU A 190 -2.55 6.16 17.88
C LEU A 190 -3.92 6.84 17.94
N SER A 191 -4.97 6.17 17.46
CA SER A 191 -6.33 6.69 17.55
C SER A 191 -6.80 6.94 19.00
N LEU A 192 -6.26 6.23 19.99
CA LEU A 192 -6.60 6.43 21.40
C LEU A 192 -5.75 7.53 22.06
N VAL A 193 -4.54 7.77 21.54
CA VAL A 193 -3.56 8.71 22.13
C VAL A 193 -3.66 10.09 21.49
N LEU A 194 -3.94 10.18 20.19
CA LEU A 194 -3.95 11.41 19.41
C LEU A 194 -5.40 11.92 19.21
N PRO A 195 -5.80 13.02 19.87
CA PRO A 195 -7.10 13.64 19.64
C PRO A 195 -7.24 14.16 18.21
N HIS A 196 -8.48 14.27 17.77
CA HIS A 196 -8.81 14.88 16.47
C HIS A 196 -8.18 16.27 16.32
N GLY A 197 -7.59 16.54 15.16
CA GLY A 197 -6.98 17.83 14.83
C GLY A 197 -5.61 18.11 15.44
N MET A 198 -5.07 17.23 16.31
CA MET A 198 -3.79 17.48 17.01
C MET A 198 -2.59 17.68 16.07
N LEU A 199 -2.62 17.05 14.89
CA LEU A 199 -1.52 17.08 13.93
C LEU A 199 -1.73 18.11 12.80
N GLN A 200 -2.87 18.81 12.78
CA GLN A 200 -3.21 19.73 11.69
C GLN A 200 -2.26 20.91 11.57
N GLN A 201 -1.65 21.37 12.66
CA GLN A 201 -0.71 22.49 12.66
C GLN A 201 0.74 22.02 12.87
N THR A 202 1.11 20.89 12.28
CA THR A 202 2.44 20.28 12.47
C THR A 202 3.08 19.91 11.13
N MET A 203 4.35 19.49 11.16
CA MET A 203 5.12 19.04 9.98
C MET A 203 5.35 20.13 8.93
N PHE A 204 5.32 21.41 9.31
CA PHE A 204 5.64 22.51 8.41
C PHE A 204 7.10 22.45 7.97
N HIS A 205 7.38 22.85 6.73
CA HIS A 205 8.74 22.92 6.22
C HIS A 205 9.65 23.84 7.06
N ALA A 206 9.10 24.96 7.55
CA ALA A 206 9.84 25.92 8.37
C ALA A 206 10.30 25.36 9.72
N ASP A 207 9.70 24.26 10.21
CA ASP A 207 10.08 23.64 11.47
C ASP A 207 11.15 22.55 11.23
N PRO A 208 12.40 22.76 11.67
CA PRO A 208 13.48 21.78 11.50
C PRO A 208 13.24 20.50 12.29
N THR A 209 12.28 20.46 13.23
CA THR A 209 11.95 19.26 13.99
C THR A 209 10.92 18.37 13.30
N SER A 210 10.33 18.81 12.18
CA SER A 210 9.28 18.09 11.43
C SER A 210 9.65 16.63 11.10
N PRO A 211 10.82 16.30 10.50
CA PRO A 211 11.18 14.90 10.24
C PRO A 211 11.30 14.05 11.52
N LEU A 212 11.73 14.64 12.62
CA LEU A 212 11.85 13.95 13.91
C LEU A 212 10.49 13.68 14.55
N LEU A 213 9.61 14.68 14.55
CA LEU A 213 8.23 14.52 15.04
C LEU A 213 7.49 13.48 14.21
N MET A 214 7.65 13.51 12.89
CA MET A 214 7.04 12.52 11.99
C MET A 214 7.49 11.11 12.32
N THR A 215 8.76 10.90 12.69
CA THR A 215 9.23 9.58 13.12
C THR A 215 8.45 9.07 14.33
N ALA A 216 8.23 9.92 15.33
CA ALA A 216 7.55 9.52 16.56
C ALA A 216 6.08 9.11 16.29
N VAL A 217 5.43 9.80 15.35
CA VAL A 217 4.04 9.53 14.97
C VAL A 217 3.94 8.35 14.01
N ALA A 218 4.81 8.23 13.01
CA ALA A 218 4.69 7.25 11.93
C ALA A 218 5.07 5.82 12.35
N VAL A 219 6.01 5.63 13.30
CA VAL A 219 6.49 4.28 13.67
C VAL A 219 5.38 3.33 14.16
N PRO A 220 4.41 3.77 14.98
CA PRO A 220 3.28 2.92 15.38
C PRO A 220 2.17 2.84 14.32
N VAL A 221 2.17 3.70 13.30
CA VAL A 221 1.17 3.70 12.23
C VAL A 221 1.33 2.42 11.40
N TYR A 222 0.19 1.91 10.95
CA TYR A 222 0.14 1.16 9.71
C TYR A 222 -0.69 1.96 8.73
N ASP A 223 -0.11 2.21 7.56
CA ASP A 223 -0.83 2.82 6.46
C ASP A 223 -0.50 2.11 5.14
N SER A 224 -1.44 2.11 4.22
CA SER A 224 -1.24 1.45 2.93
C SER A 224 -0.30 2.25 2.04
N PRO A 225 0.41 1.61 1.10
CA PRO A 225 1.26 2.32 0.15
C PRO A 225 0.52 3.37 -0.69
N LEU A 226 -0.80 3.22 -0.88
CA LEU A 226 -1.59 4.16 -1.67
C LEU A 226 -1.98 5.38 -0.82
N ARG A 227 -2.46 5.16 0.41
CA ARG A 227 -2.79 6.25 1.34
C ARG A 227 -1.60 7.09 1.71
N VAL A 228 -0.44 6.47 1.97
CA VAL A 228 0.79 7.22 2.21
C VAL A 228 1.10 8.12 1.02
N MET A 229 0.98 7.65 -0.23
CA MET A 229 1.17 8.53 -1.40
C MET A 229 0.17 9.67 -1.47
N MET A 230 -1.12 9.42 -1.19
CA MET A 230 -2.11 10.50 -1.08
C MET A 230 -1.73 11.54 -0.02
N GLN A 231 -1.30 11.10 1.15
CA GLN A 231 -0.85 11.98 2.23
C GLN A 231 0.38 12.78 1.80
N LEU A 232 1.33 12.17 1.08
CA LEU A 232 2.47 12.91 0.52
C LEU A 232 2.01 14.01 -0.44
N GLY A 233 0.99 13.74 -1.27
CA GLY A 233 0.38 14.74 -2.15
C GLY A 233 -0.16 15.92 -1.36
N LEU A 234 -0.99 15.67 -0.35
CA LEU A 234 -1.54 16.70 0.54
C LEU A 234 -0.44 17.45 1.30
N MET A 235 0.62 16.77 1.73
CA MET A 235 1.77 17.41 2.36
C MET A 235 2.47 18.39 1.42
N PHE A 236 2.61 18.05 0.15
CA PHE A 236 3.21 18.95 -0.83
C PHE A 236 2.28 20.10 -1.20
N ASP A 237 0.98 19.83 -1.34
CA ASP A 237 -0.05 20.83 -1.62
C ASP A 237 -0.11 21.90 -0.48
N HIS A 238 0.03 21.50 0.79
CA HIS A 238 0.01 22.41 1.96
C HIS A 238 1.38 22.98 2.38
N GLY A 239 2.46 22.73 1.63
CA GLY A 239 3.80 23.23 1.96
C GLY A 239 4.43 22.60 3.22
N ASN A 240 4.06 21.36 3.56
CA ASN A 240 4.70 20.58 4.62
C ASN A 240 6.13 20.13 4.24
N SER A 241 6.89 19.69 5.25
CA SER A 241 8.28 19.25 5.11
C SER A 241 8.44 18.04 4.19
N VAL A 242 9.34 18.15 3.20
CA VAL A 242 9.67 17.07 2.25
C VAL A 242 10.40 15.92 2.94
N GLY A 243 11.25 16.24 3.92
CA GLY A 243 11.93 15.26 4.76
C GLY A 243 10.94 14.52 5.68
N ALA A 244 9.93 15.21 6.22
CA ALA A 244 8.84 14.55 6.96
C ALA A 244 8.05 13.61 6.05
N ALA A 245 7.76 14.01 4.81
CA ALA A 245 7.15 13.15 3.80
C ALA A 245 7.98 11.88 3.55
N LEU A 246 9.31 12.00 3.43
CA LEU A 246 10.19 10.82 3.31
C LEU A 246 10.14 9.94 4.56
N VAL A 247 10.17 10.53 5.76
CA VAL A 247 10.07 9.78 7.03
C VAL A 247 8.74 9.03 7.10
N LEU A 248 7.64 9.67 6.74
CA LEU A 248 6.32 9.05 6.67
C LEU A 248 6.30 7.87 5.68
N LEU A 249 6.97 8.00 4.54
CA LEU A 249 7.11 6.90 3.60
C LEU A 249 7.78 5.67 4.25
N PHE A 250 8.93 5.85 4.90
CA PHE A 250 9.66 4.74 5.52
C PHE A 250 8.97 4.15 6.73
N PHE A 251 8.43 4.99 7.60
CA PHE A 251 7.93 4.56 8.90
C PHE A 251 6.42 4.37 8.94
N GLY A 252 5.63 5.03 8.08
CA GLY A 252 4.18 4.84 7.98
C GLY A 252 3.79 3.69 7.05
N ALA A 253 4.43 3.57 5.87
CA ALA A 253 4.21 2.44 4.97
C ALA A 253 5.11 1.24 5.33
N GLY A 254 6.41 1.52 5.54
CA GLY A 254 7.46 0.49 5.64
C GLY A 254 7.54 -0.25 6.96
N VAL A 255 7.47 0.47 8.08
CA VAL A 255 7.60 -0.09 9.43
C VAL A 255 6.24 0.01 10.13
N ASN A 256 5.95 -0.93 11.03
CA ASN A 256 4.83 -0.83 11.96
C ASN A 256 5.16 -1.68 13.20
N LEU A 257 4.29 -1.64 14.22
CA LEU A 257 4.50 -2.43 15.44
C LEU A 257 4.62 -3.93 15.17
N GLY A 258 3.91 -4.46 14.16
CA GLY A 258 4.01 -5.84 13.72
C GLY A 258 5.39 -6.17 13.14
N THR A 259 5.96 -5.27 12.33
CA THR A 259 7.31 -5.42 11.75
C THR A 259 8.35 -5.45 12.86
N ILE A 260 8.25 -4.53 13.82
CA ILE A 260 9.13 -4.51 14.99
C ILE A 260 9.00 -5.81 15.78
N ALA A 261 7.77 -6.26 16.09
CA ALA A 261 7.52 -7.51 16.80
C ALA A 261 8.08 -8.74 16.07
N TRP A 262 7.95 -8.76 14.73
CA TRP A 262 8.49 -9.83 13.90
C TRP A 262 10.03 -9.86 13.95
N VAL A 263 10.69 -8.70 13.81
CA VAL A 263 12.15 -8.61 13.90
C VAL A 263 12.64 -9.00 15.29
N LEU A 264 11.95 -8.56 16.35
CA LEU A 264 12.26 -8.94 17.73
C LEU A 264 12.18 -10.45 17.94
N ALA A 265 11.09 -11.08 17.51
CA ALA A 265 10.87 -12.51 17.69
C ALA A 265 11.87 -13.37 16.90
N ASN A 266 12.36 -12.87 15.78
CA ASN A 266 13.19 -13.64 14.86
C ASN A 266 14.69 -13.35 15.02
N PHE A 267 15.10 -12.11 15.27
CA PHE A 267 16.52 -11.73 15.34
C PHE A 267 16.97 -11.36 16.77
N GLY A 268 16.04 -11.22 17.71
CA GLY A 268 16.30 -10.82 19.08
C GLY A 268 16.44 -9.30 19.25
N TRP A 269 16.29 -8.84 20.49
CA TRP A 269 16.18 -7.42 20.82
C TRP A 269 17.39 -6.57 20.43
N LYS A 270 18.62 -7.08 20.62
CA LYS A 270 19.85 -6.35 20.25
C LYS A 270 19.93 -6.06 18.75
N ARG A 271 19.61 -7.05 17.91
CA ARG A 271 19.64 -6.90 16.46
C ARG A 271 18.52 -6.01 15.97
N CYS A 272 17.35 -6.08 16.60
CA CYS A 272 16.24 -5.19 16.33
C CYS A 272 16.59 -3.72 16.62
N LEU A 273 17.18 -3.43 17.78
CA LEU A 273 17.61 -2.06 18.13
C LEU A 273 18.63 -1.52 17.14
N VAL A 274 19.61 -2.34 16.75
CA VAL A 274 20.62 -1.94 15.78
C VAL A 274 19.99 -1.69 14.41
N TRP A 275 19.13 -2.61 13.92
CA TRP A 275 18.42 -2.43 12.65
C TRP A 275 17.55 -1.16 12.64
N PHE A 276 16.70 -0.98 13.65
CA PHE A 276 15.79 0.15 13.74
C PHE A 276 16.56 1.46 13.92
N GLY A 277 17.59 1.49 14.77
CA GLY A 277 18.44 2.66 14.95
C GLY A 277 19.21 3.05 13.68
N MET A 278 19.69 2.08 12.91
CA MET A 278 20.35 2.34 11.62
C MET A 278 19.35 2.84 10.58
N LEU A 279 18.18 2.21 10.47
CA LEU A 279 17.11 2.66 9.58
C LEU A 279 16.73 4.11 9.90
N LEU A 280 16.48 4.41 11.18
CA LEU A 280 16.18 5.75 11.65
C LEU A 280 17.27 6.76 11.32
N LEU A 281 18.52 6.45 11.65
CA LEU A 281 19.64 7.34 11.40
C LEU A 281 19.78 7.65 9.91
N VAL A 282 19.78 6.62 9.05
CA VAL A 282 19.98 6.81 7.61
C VAL A 282 18.79 7.53 6.99
N THR A 283 17.55 7.19 7.37
CA THR A 283 16.35 7.89 6.89
C THR A 283 16.37 9.36 7.28
N LEU A 284 16.70 9.71 8.54
CA LEU A 284 16.78 11.10 8.98
C LEU A 284 17.89 11.86 8.26
N VAL A 285 19.08 11.28 8.11
CA VAL A 285 20.18 11.91 7.37
C VAL A 285 19.75 12.22 5.94
N VAL A 286 19.08 11.28 5.26
CA VAL A 286 18.59 11.51 3.90
C VAL A 286 17.45 12.54 3.90
N ALA A 287 16.52 12.47 4.84
CA ALA A 287 15.40 13.42 4.97
C ALA A 287 15.89 14.87 5.10
N TYR A 288 16.83 15.13 6.02
CA TYR A 288 17.42 16.47 6.19
C TYR A 288 18.26 16.90 4.98
N ALA A 289 18.90 15.94 4.27
CA ALA A 289 19.67 16.25 3.08
C ALA A 289 18.80 16.66 1.89
N ILE A 290 17.58 16.11 1.78
CA ILE A 290 16.66 16.41 0.67
C ILE A 290 15.67 17.55 0.98
N GLU A 291 15.53 17.96 2.24
CA GLU A 291 14.58 18.99 2.68
C GLU A 291 14.72 20.29 1.88
N TYR A 292 15.89 20.93 1.91
CA TYR A 292 16.11 22.21 1.23
C TYR A 292 16.15 22.12 -0.30
N PRO A 293 16.81 21.11 -0.93
CA PRO A 293 16.91 21.07 -2.39
C PRO A 293 15.59 20.76 -3.11
N LEU A 294 14.61 20.17 -2.43
CA LEU A 294 13.34 19.73 -3.04
C LEU A 294 12.12 20.51 -2.56
N PHE A 295 12.27 21.43 -1.61
CA PHE A 295 11.15 22.26 -1.20
C PHE A 295 10.82 23.28 -2.30
N ASP A 296 9.56 23.32 -2.71
CA ASP A 296 9.07 24.32 -3.67
C ASP A 296 8.81 25.64 -2.93
N GLU A 297 9.67 26.64 -3.16
CA GLU A 297 9.51 27.99 -2.61
C GLU A 297 8.23 28.70 -3.10
N GLY A 298 7.58 28.19 -4.15
CA GLY A 298 6.32 28.70 -4.69
C GLY A 298 5.05 28.07 -4.09
N ALA A 299 5.16 27.05 -3.23
CA ALA A 299 4.01 26.36 -2.65
C ALA A 299 3.19 27.29 -1.73
N THR A 300 1.87 27.15 -1.78
CA THR A 300 0.94 27.79 -0.85
C THR A 300 1.16 27.21 0.55
N ILE A 301 1.66 28.03 1.46
CA ILE A 301 1.80 27.64 2.87
C ILE A 301 0.44 27.81 3.52
N GLU A 302 -0.24 26.70 3.76
CA GLU A 302 -1.50 26.71 4.50
C GLU A 302 -1.26 26.66 6.01
N ASP A 303 -2.20 27.23 6.77
CA ASP A 303 -2.10 27.31 8.23
C ASP A 303 -2.44 25.96 8.92
N HIS A 304 -2.99 25.00 8.18
CA HIS A 304 -3.34 23.67 8.68
C HIS A 304 -3.25 22.60 7.59
N THR A 305 -3.18 21.32 7.97
CA THR A 305 -3.10 20.19 7.03
C THR A 305 -3.97 19.02 7.47
N HIS A 306 -4.78 18.52 6.55
CA HIS A 306 -5.63 17.33 6.76
C HIS A 306 -4.91 16.01 6.45
N ALA A 307 -3.63 16.05 6.06
CA ALA A 307 -2.86 14.87 5.68
C ALA A 307 -2.75 13.83 6.81
N PHE A 308 -2.85 14.24 8.07
CA PHE A 308 -2.60 13.38 9.24
C PHE A 308 -3.84 13.03 10.04
N ASP A 309 -5.03 13.44 9.59
CA ASP A 309 -6.29 13.18 10.31
C ASP A 309 -6.51 11.68 10.54
N GLU A 310 -6.03 10.83 9.62
CA GLU A 310 -6.14 9.38 9.69
C GLU A 310 -5.38 8.76 10.86
N PHE A 311 -4.36 9.42 11.39
CA PHE A 311 -3.61 8.98 12.57
C PHE A 311 -4.29 9.36 13.88
N THR A 312 -5.26 10.26 13.82
CA THR A 312 -5.97 10.79 14.99
C THR A 312 -7.31 10.10 15.21
N ALA A 313 -7.83 10.27 16.43
CA ALA A 313 -9.18 9.87 16.80
C ALA A 313 -10.19 10.43 15.79
N PRO A 314 -11.04 9.59 15.16
CA PRO A 314 -12.05 10.08 14.24
C PRO A 314 -13.12 10.87 15.00
N SER A 315 -13.68 11.90 14.38
CA SER A 315 -14.85 12.60 14.89
C SER A 315 -16.10 11.72 14.72
N LEU A 316 -16.58 11.16 15.83
CA LEU A 316 -17.81 10.36 15.86
C LEU A 316 -19.00 11.22 16.26
N SER A 317 -20.01 11.29 15.40
CA SER A 317 -21.29 11.96 15.69
C SER A 317 -22.29 11.01 16.33
N GLY A 318 -23.07 11.48 17.31
CA GLY A 318 -24.17 10.73 17.92
C GLY A 318 -23.92 10.29 19.36
N ASN A 319 -24.95 9.72 20.00
CA ASN A 319 -24.87 9.23 21.37
C ASN A 319 -24.17 7.87 21.44
N ALA A 320 -23.66 7.49 22.62
CA ALA A 320 -22.94 6.23 22.84
C ALA A 320 -23.71 4.96 22.38
N ALA A 321 -25.04 4.99 22.40
CA ALA A 321 -25.90 3.88 21.96
C ALA A 321 -25.93 3.70 20.43
N ASP A 322 -25.74 4.78 19.67
CA ASP A 322 -25.82 4.79 18.20
C ASP A 322 -24.45 4.58 17.54
N LEU A 323 -23.36 4.72 18.31
CA LEU A 323 -21.98 4.55 17.84
C LEU A 323 -21.72 3.22 17.10
N PRO A 324 -22.20 2.05 17.57
CA PRO A 324 -21.95 0.80 16.85
C PRO A 324 -22.55 0.85 15.44
N ALA A 325 -23.82 1.28 15.31
CA ALA A 325 -24.51 1.37 14.03
C ALA A 325 -23.83 2.39 13.11
N PHE A 326 -23.40 3.52 13.66
CA PHE A 326 -22.65 4.54 12.91
C PHE A 326 -21.31 4.00 12.39
N VAL A 327 -20.52 3.34 13.25
CA VAL A 327 -19.21 2.77 12.87
C VAL A 327 -19.38 1.70 11.80
N PHE A 328 -20.29 0.75 11.97
CA PHE A 328 -20.54 -0.27 10.95
C PHE A 328 -21.10 0.32 9.66
N GLY A 329 -21.90 1.39 9.74
CA GLY A 329 -22.33 2.16 8.58
C GLY A 329 -21.15 2.74 7.82
N LYS A 330 -20.23 3.45 8.50
CA LYS A 330 -19.02 4.00 7.87
C LYS A 330 -18.11 2.93 7.26
N LEU A 331 -17.91 1.81 7.95
CA LEU A 331 -17.12 0.70 7.41
C LEU A 331 -17.78 0.07 6.16
N ASN A 332 -19.10 -0.07 6.17
CA ASN A 332 -19.84 -0.57 5.01
C ASN A 332 -19.81 0.40 3.83
N ASP A 333 -19.81 1.70 4.12
CA ASP A 333 -19.68 2.72 3.09
C ASP A 333 -18.29 2.68 2.45
N GLU A 334 -17.23 2.46 3.23
CA GLU A 334 -15.86 2.34 2.70
C GLU A 334 -15.62 1.05 1.91
N LEU A 335 -16.37 -0.02 2.14
CA LEU A 335 -16.16 -1.32 1.49
C LEU A 335 -16.40 -1.27 -0.02
N ASP A 336 -15.31 -1.28 -0.78
CA ASP A 336 -15.36 -1.49 -2.22
C ASP A 336 -15.53 -2.97 -2.58
N ALA A 337 -16.00 -3.24 -3.81
CA ALA A 337 -16.31 -4.60 -4.27
C ALA A 337 -15.09 -5.55 -4.23
N TRP A 338 -13.88 -5.05 -4.54
CA TRP A 338 -12.65 -5.84 -4.49
C TRP A 338 -12.14 -6.06 -3.07
N GLU A 339 -12.39 -5.14 -2.14
CA GLU A 339 -12.05 -5.31 -0.73
C GLU A 339 -12.97 -6.35 -0.10
N LEU A 340 -14.27 -6.29 -0.40
CA LEU A 340 -15.21 -7.32 0.02
C LEU A 340 -14.82 -8.71 -0.51
N PHE A 341 -14.44 -8.79 -1.80
CA PHE A 341 -13.94 -10.04 -2.38
C PHE A 341 -12.66 -10.53 -1.66
N SER A 342 -11.75 -9.62 -1.33
CA SER A 342 -10.49 -9.94 -0.66
C SER A 342 -10.72 -10.43 0.78
N LEU A 343 -11.58 -9.73 1.55
CA LEU A 343 -11.99 -10.14 2.90
C LEU A 343 -12.71 -11.49 2.89
N ALA A 344 -13.64 -11.70 1.96
CA ALA A 344 -14.33 -12.98 1.81
C ALA A 344 -13.35 -14.11 1.48
N SER A 345 -12.37 -13.85 0.61
CA SER A 345 -11.32 -14.81 0.24
C SER A 345 -10.41 -15.14 1.42
N ILE A 346 -9.99 -14.15 2.20
CA ILE A 346 -9.22 -14.37 3.44
C ILE A 346 -10.02 -15.18 4.44
N GLY A 347 -11.31 -14.84 4.65
CA GLY A 347 -12.22 -15.61 5.50
C GLY A 347 -12.34 -17.07 5.05
N GLY A 348 -12.47 -17.31 3.74
CA GLY A 348 -12.47 -18.63 3.14
C GLY A 348 -11.16 -19.39 3.37
N LEU A 349 -10.01 -18.73 3.20
CA LEU A 349 -8.69 -19.32 3.48
C LEU A 349 -8.51 -19.67 4.96
N LEU A 350 -9.01 -18.83 5.87
CA LEU A 350 -8.99 -19.10 7.31
C LEU A 350 -9.85 -20.31 7.68
N LEU A 351 -11.06 -20.41 7.12
CA LEU A 351 -11.93 -21.56 7.33
C LEU A 351 -11.31 -22.85 6.77
N LEU A 352 -10.73 -22.79 5.56
CA LEU A 352 -10.04 -23.92 4.94
C LEU A 352 -8.80 -24.33 5.75
N GLY A 353 -7.99 -23.38 6.20
CA GLY A 353 -6.80 -23.63 7.01
C GLY A 353 -7.15 -24.24 8.37
N ALA A 354 -8.20 -23.74 9.03
CA ALA A 354 -8.73 -24.32 10.26
C ALA A 354 -9.24 -25.75 10.02
N LEU A 355 -9.97 -25.99 8.92
CA LEU A 355 -10.42 -27.32 8.54
C LEU A 355 -9.26 -28.28 8.31
N PHE A 356 -8.21 -27.87 7.58
CA PHE A 356 -7.02 -28.70 7.37
C PHE A 356 -6.31 -29.01 8.69
N ARG A 357 -6.21 -28.04 9.60
CA ARG A 357 -5.60 -28.26 10.92
C ARG A 357 -6.40 -29.22 11.80
N LEU A 358 -7.73 -29.20 11.70
CA LEU A 358 -8.62 -30.14 12.38
C LEU A 358 -8.55 -31.56 11.79
N LEU A 359 -8.40 -31.66 10.47
CA LEU A 359 -8.30 -32.94 9.75
C LEU A 359 -6.89 -33.55 9.76
N ALA A 360 -5.85 -32.77 10.03
CA ALA A 360 -4.45 -33.18 10.00
C ALA A 360 -4.13 -34.48 10.78
N PRO A 361 -4.73 -34.77 11.97
CA PRO A 361 -4.49 -36.02 12.68
C PRO A 361 -5.00 -37.27 11.94
N ARG A 362 -5.98 -37.11 11.03
CA ARG A 362 -6.62 -38.22 10.28
C ARG A 362 -6.23 -38.23 8.81
N TRP A 363 -5.91 -37.09 8.24
CA TRP A 363 -5.57 -36.93 6.83
C TRP A 363 -4.53 -35.83 6.66
N SER A 364 -3.31 -36.22 6.28
CA SER A 364 -2.30 -35.26 5.82
C SER A 364 -2.55 -34.96 4.35
N VAL A 365 -3.07 -33.77 4.08
CA VAL A 365 -3.27 -33.23 2.73
C VAL A 365 -1.93 -33.15 1.99
N ASP A 366 -0.87 -32.77 2.70
CA ASP A 366 0.51 -32.74 2.18
C ASP A 366 0.98 -34.13 1.74
N ALA A 367 0.78 -35.15 2.57
CA ALA A 367 1.13 -36.53 2.21
C ALA A 367 0.29 -37.10 1.06
N TRP A 368 -0.84 -36.47 0.69
CA TRP A 368 -1.59 -36.82 -0.51
C TRP A 368 -1.09 -36.05 -1.75
N LEU A 369 -0.77 -34.76 -1.59
CA LEU A 369 -0.21 -33.92 -2.64
C LEU A 369 1.22 -34.36 -3.06
N GLU A 370 1.99 -34.86 -2.12
CA GLU A 370 3.39 -35.29 -2.27
C GLU A 370 3.53 -36.76 -2.71
N ARG A 371 2.40 -37.49 -2.89
CA ARG A 371 2.39 -38.82 -3.53
C ARG A 371 2.61 -38.70 -5.03
N VAL A 372 3.85 -38.45 -5.42
CA VAL A 372 4.29 -38.62 -6.80
C VAL A 372 5.13 -39.90 -6.86
N PRO A 373 4.67 -40.95 -7.58
CA PRO A 373 5.57 -42.08 -7.88
C PRO A 373 6.72 -41.58 -8.76
N PRO A 374 7.97 -42.01 -8.52
CA PRO A 374 9.10 -41.60 -9.35
C PRO A 374 8.83 -41.94 -10.82
N PRO A 375 9.26 -41.09 -11.78
CA PRO A 375 9.08 -41.38 -13.19
C PRO A 375 9.77 -42.72 -13.52
N PRO A 376 9.14 -43.60 -14.31
CA PRO A 376 9.76 -44.87 -14.70
C PRO A 376 11.07 -44.61 -15.47
N PRO A 377 12.13 -45.42 -15.26
CA PRO A 377 13.49 -45.10 -15.71
C PRO A 377 13.68 -44.92 -17.24
N ASP A 378 12.73 -45.38 -18.07
CA ASP A 378 12.96 -45.58 -19.51
C ASP A 378 11.96 -44.89 -20.46
N MET A 379 11.03 -44.05 -19.96
CA MET A 379 10.22 -43.25 -20.89
C MET A 379 10.96 -41.97 -21.28
N ARG A 380 11.42 -41.89 -22.54
CA ARG A 380 11.74 -40.61 -23.18
C ARG A 380 10.52 -39.71 -23.04
N GLN A 381 10.58 -38.74 -22.14
CA GLN A 381 9.47 -37.81 -21.96
C GLN A 381 9.29 -37.03 -23.27
N PRO A 382 8.05 -36.91 -23.78
CA PRO A 382 7.80 -36.16 -25.00
C PRO A 382 8.35 -34.73 -24.88
N PHE A 383 8.75 -34.11 -25.99
CA PHE A 383 9.33 -32.75 -25.94
C PHE A 383 8.36 -31.70 -25.35
N TRP A 384 7.05 -31.94 -25.44
CA TRP A 384 6.00 -31.10 -24.86
C TRP A 384 5.75 -31.34 -23.36
N ASN A 385 6.33 -32.39 -22.77
CA ASN A 385 6.18 -32.74 -21.35
C ASN A 385 7.55 -32.88 -20.68
N GLN A 386 8.39 -31.86 -20.83
CA GLN A 386 9.65 -31.78 -20.10
C GLN A 386 9.46 -31.04 -18.77
N PRO A 387 10.13 -31.48 -17.70
CA PRO A 387 10.11 -30.76 -16.43
C PRO A 387 10.76 -29.39 -16.61
N LEU A 388 9.96 -28.33 -16.45
CA LEU A 388 10.46 -26.97 -16.49
C LEU A 388 11.41 -26.73 -15.31
N SER A 389 12.59 -26.19 -15.58
CA SER A 389 13.54 -25.84 -14.53
C SER A 389 12.92 -24.80 -13.58
N GLY A 390 13.27 -24.86 -12.29
CA GLY A 390 12.81 -23.87 -11.31
C GLY A 390 13.13 -22.43 -11.74
N ALA A 391 14.29 -22.20 -12.35
CA ALA A 391 14.71 -20.88 -12.83
C ALA A 391 13.85 -20.36 -14.00
N PHE A 392 13.42 -21.24 -14.92
CA PHE A 392 12.50 -20.86 -15.98
C PHE A 392 11.15 -20.45 -15.41
N LEU A 393 10.62 -21.21 -14.44
CA LEU A 393 9.37 -20.86 -13.75
C LEU A 393 9.50 -19.54 -12.99
N THR A 394 10.64 -19.28 -12.35
CA THR A 394 10.91 -17.97 -11.71
C THR A 394 10.93 -16.85 -12.75
N GLY A 395 11.61 -17.05 -13.88
CA GLY A 395 11.67 -16.05 -14.95
C GLY A 395 10.29 -15.74 -15.52
N VAL A 396 9.49 -16.76 -15.81
CA VAL A 396 8.11 -16.60 -16.27
C VAL A 396 7.25 -15.90 -15.22
N ALA A 397 7.37 -16.26 -13.94
CA ALA A 397 6.62 -15.61 -12.86
C ALA A 397 7.00 -14.12 -12.71
N LEU A 398 8.28 -13.78 -12.86
CA LEU A 398 8.77 -12.41 -12.76
C LEU A 398 8.32 -11.55 -13.95
N VAL A 399 8.41 -12.10 -15.18
CA VAL A 399 7.85 -11.44 -16.38
C VAL A 399 6.34 -11.29 -16.26
N GLY A 400 5.65 -12.34 -15.80
CA GLY A 400 4.22 -12.32 -15.53
C GLY A 400 3.83 -11.26 -14.50
N LEU A 401 4.59 -11.13 -13.41
CA LEU A 401 4.39 -10.09 -12.40
C LEU A 401 4.49 -8.70 -13.02
N VAL A 402 5.51 -8.43 -13.84
CA VAL A 402 5.66 -7.13 -14.52
C VAL A 402 4.48 -6.86 -15.46
N ILE A 403 4.08 -7.84 -16.27
CA ILE A 403 2.94 -7.71 -17.20
C ILE A 403 1.64 -7.43 -16.43
N ILE A 404 1.37 -8.19 -15.36
CA ILE A 404 0.18 -8.02 -14.53
C ILE A 404 0.21 -6.66 -13.84
N SER A 405 1.34 -6.25 -13.27
CA SER A 405 1.47 -4.94 -12.63
C SER A 405 1.21 -3.79 -13.61
N VAL A 406 1.75 -3.87 -14.84
CA VAL A 406 1.45 -2.89 -15.90
C VAL A 406 -0.04 -2.92 -16.26
N TYR A 407 -0.63 -4.10 -16.45
CA TYR A 407 -2.05 -4.25 -16.76
C TYR A 407 -2.95 -3.67 -15.65
N CYS A 408 -2.63 -3.94 -14.37
CA CYS A 408 -3.31 -3.36 -13.22
C CYS A 408 -3.23 -1.83 -13.21
N CYS A 409 -2.11 -1.22 -13.64
CA CYS A 409 -2.02 0.23 -13.78
C CYS A 409 -3.02 0.75 -14.82
N TYR A 410 -3.17 0.08 -15.97
CA TYR A 410 -4.15 0.48 -16.99
C TYR A 410 -5.61 0.30 -16.56
N ILE A 411 -5.89 -0.67 -15.68
CA ILE A 411 -7.22 -0.84 -15.08
C ILE A 411 -7.48 0.23 -14.01
N TYR A 412 -6.51 0.46 -13.13
CA TYR A 412 -6.66 1.38 -12.01
C TYR A 412 -6.75 2.84 -12.47
N TYR A 413 -6.02 3.20 -13.53
CA TYR A 413 -6.08 4.51 -14.18
C TYR A 413 -6.92 4.42 -15.46
N PRO A 414 -8.23 4.73 -15.39
CA PRO A 414 -9.14 4.56 -16.51
C PRO A 414 -8.74 5.39 -17.72
N GLY A 415 -9.27 5.02 -18.89
CA GLY A 415 -9.10 5.84 -20.10
C GLY A 415 -9.80 7.19 -19.96
N PRO A 416 -9.43 8.21 -20.77
CA PRO A 416 -10.02 9.54 -20.65
C PRO A 416 -11.55 9.55 -20.83
N ASP A 417 -12.09 8.74 -21.74
CA ASP A 417 -13.54 8.64 -21.96
C ASP A 417 -14.27 8.05 -20.74
N GLU A 418 -13.71 6.97 -20.19
CA GLU A 418 -14.24 6.29 -18.99
C GLU A 418 -14.10 7.19 -17.75
N ALA A 419 -12.97 7.88 -17.59
CA ALA A 419 -12.74 8.80 -16.49
C ALA A 419 -13.72 9.98 -16.52
N ILE A 420 -14.02 10.53 -17.71
CA ILE A 420 -15.03 11.57 -17.88
C ILE A 420 -16.44 11.05 -17.49
N GLU A 421 -16.77 9.81 -17.86
CA GLU A 421 -18.04 9.18 -17.49
C GLU A 421 -18.15 8.92 -15.98
N MET A 422 -17.10 8.38 -15.36
CA MET A 422 -17.02 8.18 -13.90
C MET A 422 -17.14 9.52 -13.16
N THR A 423 -16.42 10.55 -13.61
CA THR A 423 -16.50 11.90 -13.04
C THR A 423 -17.93 12.45 -13.09
N ARG A 424 -18.64 12.23 -14.21
CA ARG A 424 -20.05 12.65 -14.33
C ARG A 424 -20.93 11.98 -13.29
N SER A 425 -20.77 10.68 -13.07
CA SER A 425 -21.51 9.93 -12.04
C SER A 425 -21.24 10.48 -10.64
N ILE A 426 -19.95 10.64 -10.28
CA ILE A 426 -19.51 11.17 -8.99
C ILE A 426 -20.11 12.55 -8.72
N ARG A 427 -20.06 13.45 -9.71
CA ARG A 427 -20.63 14.80 -9.63
C ARG A 427 -22.12 14.80 -9.33
N VAL A 428 -22.88 13.95 -10.02
CA VAL A 428 -24.33 13.84 -9.80
C VAL A 428 -24.62 13.35 -8.38
N ASN A 429 -23.91 12.35 -7.90
CA ASN A 429 -24.08 11.83 -6.54
C ASN A 429 -23.71 12.87 -5.48
N ALA A 430 -22.60 13.60 -5.68
CA ALA A 430 -22.20 14.71 -4.80
C ALA A 430 -23.28 15.79 -4.73
N LEU A 431 -23.86 16.20 -5.87
CA LEU A 431 -24.96 17.18 -5.90
C LEU A 431 -26.19 16.69 -5.14
N VAL A 432 -26.58 15.44 -5.31
CA VAL A 432 -27.73 14.85 -4.62
C VAL A 432 -27.50 14.85 -3.12
N ALA A 433 -26.30 14.47 -2.67
CA ALA A 433 -25.94 14.49 -1.27
C ALA A 433 -25.97 15.91 -0.68
N ILE A 434 -25.42 16.90 -1.39
CA ILE A 434 -25.45 18.32 -1.00
C ILE A 434 -26.90 18.80 -0.85
N LYS A 435 -27.77 18.50 -1.82
CA LYS A 435 -29.18 18.91 -1.80
C LYS A 435 -30.01 18.25 -0.69
N ASN A 436 -29.63 17.05 -0.29
CA ASN A 436 -30.33 16.29 0.75
C ASN A 436 -29.76 16.56 2.16
N GLY A 437 -28.83 17.51 2.31
CA GLY A 437 -28.18 17.79 3.60
C GLY A 437 -27.30 16.64 4.11
N GLN A 438 -26.95 15.67 3.25
CA GLN A 438 -26.16 14.48 3.61
C GLN A 438 -24.66 14.82 3.64
N ARG A 439 -24.23 15.49 4.70
CA ARG A 439 -22.86 16.03 4.86
C ARG A 439 -21.76 15.00 4.60
N ASP A 440 -21.80 13.82 5.24
CA ASP A 440 -20.78 12.77 5.04
C ASP A 440 -20.71 12.29 3.58
N GLN A 441 -21.86 12.13 2.92
CA GLN A 441 -21.90 11.68 1.51
C GLN A 441 -21.43 12.78 0.55
N ALA A 442 -21.75 14.05 0.84
CA ALA A 442 -21.26 15.19 0.06
C ALA A 442 -19.73 15.29 0.15
N ARG A 443 -19.20 15.22 1.37
CA ARG A 443 -17.76 15.21 1.67
C ARG A 443 -17.04 14.08 0.92
N ARG A 444 -17.61 12.87 0.93
CA ARG A 444 -17.06 11.73 0.18
C ARG A 444 -17.10 11.95 -1.34
N GLY A 445 -18.22 12.46 -1.86
CA GLY A 445 -18.38 12.73 -3.28
C GLY A 445 -17.35 13.75 -3.80
N ILE A 446 -17.04 14.77 -3.00
CA ILE A 446 -16.02 15.78 -3.30
C ILE A 446 -14.62 15.14 -3.34
N ARG A 447 -14.26 14.31 -2.33
CA ARG A 447 -12.98 13.56 -2.34
C ARG A 447 -12.83 12.63 -3.53
N LEU A 448 -13.89 11.89 -3.89
CA LEU A 448 -13.86 11.00 -5.05
C LEU A 448 -13.72 11.77 -6.37
N TRP A 449 -14.26 13.00 -6.42
CA TRP A 449 -14.11 13.86 -7.58
C TRP A 449 -12.66 14.33 -7.73
N ASP A 450 -12.03 14.77 -6.64
CA ASP A 450 -10.60 15.11 -6.61
C ASP A 450 -9.73 13.95 -7.10
N ASP A 451 -9.92 12.76 -6.52
CA ASP A 451 -9.17 11.56 -6.89
C ASP A 451 -9.36 11.19 -8.38
N MET A 452 -10.57 11.36 -8.93
CA MET A 452 -10.81 11.09 -10.35
C MET A 452 -10.12 12.08 -11.29
N ILE A 453 -9.96 13.34 -10.88
CA ILE A 453 -9.20 14.34 -11.63
C ILE A 453 -7.74 13.89 -11.71
N ARG A 454 -7.14 13.54 -10.57
CA ARG A 454 -5.76 13.03 -10.49
C ARG A 454 -5.57 11.75 -11.30
N LYS A 455 -6.48 10.78 -11.18
CA LYS A 455 -6.48 9.53 -11.98
C LYS A 455 -6.58 9.78 -13.47
N THR A 456 -7.32 10.82 -13.90
CA THR A 456 -7.43 11.19 -15.31
C THR A 456 -6.08 11.65 -15.86
N GLU A 457 -5.34 12.47 -15.10
CA GLU A 457 -4.00 12.93 -15.49
C GLU A 457 -3.01 11.77 -15.61
N VAL A 458 -3.01 10.84 -14.65
CA VAL A 458 -2.19 9.61 -14.73
C VAL A 458 -2.60 8.77 -15.95
N GLY A 459 -3.91 8.61 -16.14
CA GLY A 459 -4.48 7.83 -17.23
C GLY A 459 -4.11 8.37 -18.62
N LEU A 460 -3.99 9.69 -18.75
CA LEU A 460 -3.47 10.37 -19.94
C LEU A 460 -1.97 10.12 -20.12
N TYR A 461 -1.17 10.28 -19.07
CA TYR A 461 0.27 10.03 -19.13
C TYR A 461 0.58 8.58 -19.54
N LEU A 462 -0.11 7.60 -18.97
CA LEU A 462 0.06 6.18 -19.30
C LEU A 462 -0.27 5.82 -20.75
N ARG A 463 -1.21 6.55 -21.38
CA ARG A 463 -1.68 6.25 -22.75
C ARG A 463 -0.97 7.06 -23.81
N TYR A 464 -0.59 8.30 -23.50
CA TYR A 464 -0.03 9.26 -24.46
C TYR A 464 1.42 9.63 -24.17
N GLY A 465 1.96 9.33 -22.99
CA GLY A 465 3.34 9.62 -22.57
C GLY A 465 3.58 11.06 -22.09
N TRP A 466 2.55 11.90 -22.03
CA TRP A 466 2.61 13.28 -21.55
C TRP A 466 1.21 13.75 -21.11
N VAL A 467 1.16 14.81 -20.30
CA VAL A 467 -0.08 15.51 -19.94
C VAL A 467 0.06 16.95 -20.41
N ALA A 468 -0.98 17.48 -21.07
CA ALA A 468 -0.95 18.86 -21.55
C ALA A 468 -0.95 19.85 -20.39
N SER A 469 -0.18 20.93 -20.53
CA SER A 469 -0.04 21.95 -19.48
C SER A 469 -1.37 22.64 -19.13
N ASP A 470 -2.30 22.70 -20.09
CA ASP A 470 -3.64 23.22 -19.84
C ASP A 470 -4.51 22.22 -19.07
N VAL A 471 -4.36 20.91 -19.29
CA VAL A 471 -5.01 19.87 -18.47
C VAL A 471 -4.55 19.98 -17.02
N GLN A 472 -3.24 20.04 -16.78
CA GLN A 472 -2.68 20.17 -15.43
C GLN A 472 -3.16 21.44 -14.73
N ARG A 473 -3.15 22.59 -15.44
CA ARG A 473 -3.59 23.87 -14.87
C ARG A 473 -5.06 23.86 -14.49
N GLU A 474 -5.93 23.39 -15.39
CA GLU A 474 -7.37 23.31 -15.11
C GLU A 474 -7.68 22.24 -14.06
N GLY A 475 -6.84 21.19 -13.97
CA GLY A 475 -6.88 20.18 -12.92
C GLY A 475 -6.62 20.81 -11.55
N VAL A 476 -5.47 21.48 -11.38
CA VAL A 476 -5.10 22.18 -10.13
C VAL A 476 -6.20 23.16 -9.70
N GLN A 477 -6.66 24.04 -10.60
CA GLN A 477 -7.73 25.01 -10.26
C GLN A 477 -9.02 24.35 -9.80
N LEU A 478 -9.38 23.20 -10.39
CA LEU A 478 -10.56 22.47 -9.97
C LEU A 478 -10.36 21.77 -8.63
N ARG A 479 -9.15 21.29 -8.34
CA ARG A 479 -8.80 20.67 -7.06
C ARG A 479 -8.83 21.69 -5.92
N GLU A 480 -8.22 22.87 -6.11
CA GLU A 480 -8.28 24.00 -5.17
C GLU A 480 -9.72 24.35 -4.80
N ILE A 481 -10.59 24.38 -5.82
CA ILE A 481 -12.03 24.48 -5.61
C ILE A 481 -12.44 23.30 -4.70
N LEU A 482 -12.43 22.06 -5.15
CA LEU A 482 -12.93 20.93 -4.34
C LEU A 482 -12.39 20.84 -2.90
N GLU A 483 -11.15 21.29 -2.66
CA GLU A 483 -10.50 21.40 -1.37
C GLU A 483 -11.12 22.45 -0.44
N GLU A 484 -11.26 23.71 -0.86
CA GLU A 484 -11.96 24.72 -0.04
C GLU A 484 -13.40 24.28 0.30
N ALA A 485 -14.06 23.55 -0.62
CA ALA A 485 -15.35 22.92 -0.36
C ALA A 485 -15.26 21.93 0.80
N TYR A 486 -14.23 21.11 0.75
CA TYR A 486 -13.96 20.05 1.70
C TYR A 486 -13.66 20.61 3.10
N ASP A 487 -12.82 21.64 3.20
CA ASP A 487 -12.41 22.26 4.47
C ASP A 487 -13.58 22.92 5.19
N SER A 488 -14.51 23.52 4.43
CA SER A 488 -15.72 24.10 5.02
C SER A 488 -16.58 23.09 5.79
N PHE A 489 -16.46 21.78 5.51
CA PHE A 489 -17.10 20.75 6.33
C PHE A 489 -16.43 20.59 7.69
N ASP A 490 -15.10 20.69 7.77
CA ASP A 490 -14.32 20.49 8.99
C ASP A 490 -14.32 21.72 9.90
N GLU A 491 -14.28 22.92 9.32
CA GLU A 491 -14.44 24.18 10.06
C GLU A 491 -15.85 24.40 10.61
N GLY A 492 -16.83 23.58 10.18
CA GLY A 492 -18.24 23.74 10.53
C GLY A 492 -18.92 24.95 9.90
N THR A 493 -18.27 25.59 8.92
CA THR A 493 -18.79 26.74 8.15
C THR A 493 -19.74 26.32 7.02
N TRP A 494 -19.87 25.01 6.76
CA TRP A 494 -20.76 24.44 5.74
C TRP A 494 -22.25 24.80 5.91
N THR A 495 -22.82 25.39 4.86
CA THR A 495 -24.27 25.57 4.68
C THR A 495 -24.73 24.96 3.36
N GLU A 496 -26.00 24.55 3.25
CA GLU A 496 -26.53 23.98 2.00
C GLU A 496 -26.50 24.97 0.84
N GLU A 497 -26.77 26.26 1.11
CA GLU A 497 -26.68 27.34 0.12
C GLU A 497 -25.24 27.49 -0.39
N ARG A 498 -24.27 27.56 0.53
CA ARG A 498 -22.85 27.67 0.17
C ARG A 498 -22.39 26.43 -0.60
N GLY A 499 -22.82 25.24 -0.18
CA GLY A 499 -22.54 23.98 -0.87
C GLY A 499 -23.08 23.92 -2.30
N GLN A 500 -24.21 24.54 -2.57
CA GLN A 500 -24.76 24.64 -3.94
C GLN A 500 -23.97 25.63 -4.81
N GLU A 501 -23.56 26.78 -4.26
CA GLU A 501 -22.68 27.73 -4.96
C GLU A 501 -21.36 27.06 -5.35
N TRP A 502 -20.77 26.38 -4.38
CA TRP A 502 -19.61 25.52 -4.51
C TRP A 502 -19.72 24.53 -5.67
N PHE A 503 -20.82 23.78 -5.70
CA PHE A 503 -21.05 22.80 -6.75
C PHE A 503 -21.15 23.44 -8.15
N ILE A 504 -21.71 24.65 -8.25
CA ILE A 504 -21.80 25.38 -9.52
C ILE A 504 -20.41 25.79 -10.00
N GLU A 505 -19.57 26.30 -9.10
CA GLU A 505 -18.18 26.68 -9.39
C GLU A 505 -17.33 25.47 -9.80
N ALA A 506 -17.34 24.40 -9.00
CA ALA A 506 -16.68 23.13 -9.33
C ALA A 506 -17.18 22.54 -10.66
N SER A 507 -18.48 22.69 -10.96
CA SER A 507 -19.05 22.23 -12.23
C SER A 507 -18.52 22.99 -13.44
N LYS A 508 -18.26 24.29 -13.30
CA LYS A 508 -17.62 25.10 -14.36
C LYS A 508 -16.17 24.69 -14.54
N GLY A 509 -15.42 24.54 -13.43
CA GLY A 509 -14.05 24.03 -13.45
C GLY A 509 -13.94 22.66 -14.13
N SER A 510 -14.83 21.73 -13.79
CA SER A 510 -14.87 20.39 -14.40
C SER A 510 -15.18 20.40 -15.89
N GLU A 511 -16.00 21.32 -16.37
CA GLU A 511 -16.18 21.44 -17.83
C GLU A 511 -14.92 21.98 -18.50
N ARG A 512 -14.21 22.95 -17.91
CA ARG A 512 -12.91 23.43 -18.45
C ARG A 512 -11.87 22.31 -18.48
N PHE A 513 -11.73 21.57 -17.38
CA PHE A 513 -10.85 20.40 -17.29
C PHE A 513 -11.20 19.35 -18.36
N ARG A 514 -12.49 18.99 -18.46
CA ARG A 514 -12.98 18.06 -19.49
C ARG A 514 -12.64 18.54 -20.91
N GLN A 515 -12.82 19.82 -21.21
CA GLN A 515 -12.47 20.38 -22.52
C GLN A 515 -10.96 20.35 -22.78
N ALA A 516 -10.12 20.56 -21.76
CA ALA A 516 -8.66 20.40 -21.87
C ALA A 516 -8.30 18.94 -22.19
N VAL A 517 -8.88 17.98 -21.45
CA VAL A 517 -8.67 16.54 -21.68
C VAL A 517 -9.08 16.15 -23.11
N LEU A 518 -10.27 16.57 -23.56
CA LEU A 518 -10.75 16.29 -24.92
C LEU A 518 -9.88 16.94 -25.99
N ARG A 519 -9.31 18.12 -25.73
CA ARG A 519 -8.36 18.79 -26.64
C ARG A 519 -7.04 18.03 -26.77
N GLN A 520 -6.57 17.34 -25.74
CA GLN A 520 -5.39 16.48 -25.83
C GLN A 520 -5.71 15.16 -26.58
N VAL A 521 -6.88 14.58 -26.35
CA VAL A 521 -7.26 13.26 -26.90
C VAL A 521 -7.63 13.32 -28.39
N ARG A 522 -8.39 14.35 -28.82
CA ARG A 522 -8.84 14.50 -30.22
C ARG A 522 -7.71 14.50 -31.28
N PRO A 523 -6.60 15.24 -31.13
CA PRO A 523 -5.51 15.22 -32.11
C PRO A 523 -4.72 13.90 -32.14
N ALA A 524 -4.75 13.10 -31.06
CA ALA A 524 -4.05 11.81 -31.02
C ALA A 524 -4.76 10.71 -31.84
N ASN A 525 -6.10 10.76 -31.93
CA ASN A 525 -6.88 9.80 -32.71
C ASN A 525 -6.80 10.03 -34.24
N GLU A 526 -6.52 11.25 -34.70
CA GLU A 526 -6.32 11.55 -36.12
C GLU A 526 -4.90 11.22 -36.60
N GLY A 527 -3.91 11.20 -35.70
CA GLY A 527 -2.51 10.87 -36.03
C GLY A 527 -2.20 9.37 -36.10
N ALA A 528 -3.02 8.50 -35.48
CA ALA A 528 -2.82 7.05 -35.45
C ALA A 528 -3.38 6.31 -36.69
N ILE A 529 -4.09 7.01 -37.59
CA ILE A 529 -4.61 6.44 -38.84
C ILE A 529 -3.61 6.62 -40.00
N ASN A 530 -2.52 7.37 -39.80
CA ASN A 530 -1.51 7.67 -40.84
C ASN A 530 -0.06 7.37 -40.42
N ARG A 531 0.19 6.29 -39.67
CA ARG A 531 1.55 5.72 -39.51
C ARG A 531 1.58 4.24 -39.79
#